data_AF-A0A7T6Z7I4-F1
#
_entry.id   AF-A0A7T6Z7I4-F1
#
_cell.length_a   1.000
_cell.length_b   1.000
_cell.length_c   1.000
_cell.angle_alpha   90.00
_cell.angle_beta   90.00
_cell.angle_gamma   90.00
#
_symmetry.space_group_name_H-M   'P 1'
#
loop_
_entity.id
_entity.type
_entity.pdbx_description
1 polymer ?
#
loop_
_entity_poly.entity_id
_entity_poly.type
_entity_poly.pdbx_seq_one_letter_code
_entity_poly.pdbx_strand_id
1 'polypeptide(L)'
;MIGRGLKWMFLLTGAMVGAGYASGREIWQFFGEESVAAIILFSALFAISSMVILKLSIQKGAENYVSVLQTLLGVRLAKFYDLLIILYLFTTTGIMISGGGATLETFEFPYWLGVFFMCLFLVVLFIWDIDGLTTVNNILTPALIVALIAILILFQISSDGGFVLEWGAQSNWPSALMFMGLNLLPIVAVLAAIAPKVQTEGEIWIATVGSGLVLGGVSYLYNQSLLVVADDILLYEIPLFSILSTYPSILVLAMTLLLFTAIYTTAAINILGLMSRFRRILKGPGWVLALMIILPLLPMTVFGFSTLVGFLYPLYGVVNLYLLGAVLLYPFLNQQQLKLK
;
A
#
# COMPACT_ATOMS: atom_id res chain seq x y z
N MET A 1 -21.43 -14.94 -8.47
CA MET A 1 -20.06 -15.45 -8.29
C MET A 1 -19.03 -14.59 -9.00
N ILE A 2 -18.92 -14.62 -10.34
CA ILE A 2 -17.83 -13.92 -11.08
C ILE A 2 -17.80 -12.40 -10.82
N GLY A 3 -18.93 -11.69 -10.98
CA GLY A 3 -18.96 -10.24 -10.78
C GLY A 3 -18.63 -9.79 -9.34
N ARG A 4 -19.01 -10.58 -8.34
CA ARG A 4 -18.64 -10.32 -6.93
C ARG A 4 -17.18 -10.63 -6.65
N GLY A 5 -16.67 -11.73 -7.20
CA GLY A 5 -15.24 -12.08 -7.13
C GLY A 5 -14.37 -10.97 -7.72
N LEU A 6 -14.73 -10.46 -8.90
CA LEU A 6 -14.03 -9.33 -9.54
C LEU A 6 -14.10 -8.06 -8.69
N LYS A 7 -15.25 -7.75 -8.08
CA LYS A 7 -15.37 -6.62 -7.15
C LYS A 7 -14.36 -6.72 -6.00
N TRP A 8 -14.23 -7.90 -5.38
CA TRP A 8 -13.26 -8.13 -4.31
C TRP A 8 -11.82 -8.09 -4.82
N MET A 9 -11.57 -8.61 -6.01
CA MET A 9 -10.27 -8.52 -6.68
C MET A 9 -9.83 -7.05 -6.84
N PHE A 10 -10.67 -6.20 -7.44
CA PHE A 10 -10.36 -4.78 -7.59
C PHE A 10 -10.17 -4.07 -6.25
N LEU A 11 -10.94 -4.44 -5.23
CA LEU A 11 -10.80 -3.87 -3.89
C LEU A 11 -9.47 -4.25 -3.25
N LEU A 12 -9.02 -5.51 -3.37
CA LEU A 12 -7.73 -5.95 -2.84
C LEU A 12 -6.56 -5.36 -3.63
N THR A 13 -6.63 -5.33 -4.96
CA THR A 13 -5.64 -4.63 -5.79
C THR A 13 -5.57 -3.15 -5.42
N GLY A 14 -6.71 -2.46 -5.29
CA GLY A 14 -6.78 -1.06 -4.88
C GLY A 14 -6.22 -0.80 -3.49
N ALA A 15 -6.45 -1.71 -2.55
CA ALA A 15 -5.89 -1.58 -1.21
C ALA A 15 -4.36 -1.70 -1.19
N MET A 16 -3.77 -2.46 -2.12
CA MET A 16 -2.31 -2.65 -2.21
C MET A 16 -1.62 -1.59 -3.08
N VAL A 17 -2.29 -1.10 -4.14
CA VAL A 17 -1.80 0.02 -4.94
C VAL A 17 -2.12 1.33 -4.24
N GLY A 18 -1.44 1.55 -3.10
CA GLY A 18 -1.47 2.80 -2.36
C GLY A 18 -0.54 3.85 -2.95
N ALA A 19 -0.42 4.99 -2.26
CA ALA A 19 0.42 6.10 -2.68
C ALA A 19 1.91 5.73 -2.82
N GLY A 20 2.46 4.91 -1.90
CA GLY A 20 3.86 4.48 -1.98
C GLY A 20 4.12 3.55 -3.16
N TYR A 21 3.20 2.63 -3.46
CA TYR A 21 3.23 1.81 -4.67
C TYR A 21 3.15 2.68 -5.93
N ALA A 22 2.15 3.55 -6.02
CA ALA A 22 1.89 4.39 -7.20
C ALA A 22 2.99 5.43 -7.45
N SER A 23 3.73 5.85 -6.41
CA SER A 23 4.91 6.71 -6.56
C SER A 23 6.09 6.01 -7.25
N GLY A 24 6.06 4.67 -7.33
CA GLY A 24 7.16 3.84 -7.81
C GLY A 24 8.23 3.58 -6.76
N ARG A 25 8.17 4.26 -5.62
CA ARG A 25 9.19 4.16 -4.56
C ARG A 25 9.21 2.79 -3.90
N GLU A 26 8.05 2.19 -3.63
CA GLU A 26 7.98 0.82 -3.10
C GLU A 26 8.54 -0.20 -4.10
N ILE A 27 8.14 -0.09 -5.37
CA ILE A 27 8.58 -1.00 -6.43
C ILE A 27 10.11 -0.95 -6.55
N TRP A 28 10.69 0.25 -6.62
CA TRP A 28 12.13 0.41 -6.68
C TRP A 28 12.84 -0.11 -5.41
N GLN A 29 12.29 0.19 -4.23
CA GLN A 29 12.91 -0.16 -2.95
C GLN A 29 13.01 -1.68 -2.72
N PHE A 30 12.04 -2.44 -3.22
CA PHE A 30 12.00 -3.89 -3.00
C PHE A 30 12.42 -4.69 -4.22
N PHE A 31 12.05 -4.30 -5.44
CA PHE A 31 12.31 -5.09 -6.62
C PHE A 31 13.57 -4.63 -7.36
N GLY A 32 13.61 -3.48 -8.02
CA GLY A 32 14.83 -3.04 -8.73
C GLY A 32 15.42 -4.13 -9.64
N GLU A 33 16.75 -4.23 -9.69
CA GLU A 33 17.47 -5.24 -10.48
C GLU A 33 17.23 -6.67 -9.98
N GLU A 34 17.37 -7.66 -10.87
CA GLU A 34 17.33 -9.10 -10.54
C GLU A 34 16.10 -9.59 -9.75
N SER A 35 14.93 -9.02 -10.05
CA SER A 35 13.74 -9.13 -9.19
C SER A 35 12.55 -9.85 -9.81
N VAL A 36 12.69 -10.45 -11.00
CA VAL A 36 11.61 -11.20 -11.65
C VAL A 36 11.12 -12.34 -10.73
N ALA A 37 12.03 -13.09 -10.14
CA ALA A 37 11.73 -14.14 -9.17
C ALA A 37 11.08 -13.57 -7.91
N ALA A 38 11.52 -12.39 -7.44
CA ALA A 38 10.93 -11.72 -6.30
C ALA A 38 9.46 -11.33 -6.56
N ILE A 39 9.16 -10.80 -7.74
CA ILE A 39 7.81 -10.38 -8.13
C ILE A 39 6.87 -11.59 -8.26
N ILE A 40 7.34 -12.67 -8.89
CA ILE A 40 6.58 -13.93 -8.99
C ILE A 40 6.31 -14.50 -7.59
N LEU A 41 7.34 -14.53 -6.73
CA LEU A 41 7.21 -15.01 -5.36
C LEU A 41 6.25 -14.14 -4.54
N PHE A 42 6.33 -12.81 -4.66
CA PHE A 42 5.40 -11.88 -4.02
C PHE A 42 3.96 -12.13 -4.47
N SER A 43 3.72 -12.27 -5.77
CA SER A 43 2.40 -12.58 -6.34
C SER A 43 1.81 -13.88 -5.76
N ALA A 44 2.62 -14.94 -5.68
CA ALA A 44 2.24 -16.21 -5.09
C ALA A 44 1.96 -16.10 -3.57
N LEU A 45 2.87 -15.46 -2.82
CA LEU A 45 2.73 -15.24 -1.38
C LEU A 45 1.50 -14.41 -1.05
N PHE A 46 1.21 -13.38 -1.86
CA PHE A 46 0.03 -12.55 -1.71
C PHE A 46 -1.25 -13.36 -1.91
N ALA A 47 -1.32 -14.15 -3.00
CA ALA A 47 -2.48 -14.99 -3.29
C ALA A 47 -2.73 -16.04 -2.19
N ILE A 48 -1.68 -16.73 -1.73
CA ILE A 48 -1.76 -17.75 -0.68
C ILE A 48 -2.16 -17.11 0.65
N SER A 49 -1.45 -16.07 1.08
CA SER A 49 -1.71 -15.41 2.36
C SER A 49 -3.12 -14.84 2.41
N SER A 50 -3.54 -14.16 1.33
CA SER A 50 -4.89 -13.60 1.23
C SER A 50 -5.97 -14.68 1.28
N MET A 51 -5.74 -15.84 0.65
CA MET A 51 -6.67 -16.96 0.72
C MET A 51 -6.80 -17.50 2.14
N VAL A 52 -5.67 -17.73 2.82
CA VAL A 52 -5.67 -18.24 4.20
C VAL A 52 -6.39 -17.26 5.13
N ILE A 53 -6.04 -15.98 5.05
CA ILE A 53 -6.62 -14.93 5.89
C ILE A 53 -8.12 -14.79 5.63
N LEU A 54 -8.56 -14.79 4.36
CA LEU A 54 -9.96 -14.63 4.02
C LEU A 54 -10.80 -15.82 4.50
N LYS A 55 -10.34 -17.05 4.25
CA LYS A 55 -11.03 -18.26 4.72
C LYS A 55 -11.10 -18.31 6.24
N LEU A 56 -10.00 -17.96 6.91
CA LEU A 56 -9.96 -17.88 8.37
C LEU A 56 -10.95 -16.85 8.91
N SER A 57 -11.00 -15.66 8.29
CA SER A 57 -11.89 -14.57 8.69
C SER A 57 -13.36 -14.98 8.52
N ILE A 58 -13.71 -15.66 7.43
CA ILE A 58 -15.06 -16.20 7.20
C ILE A 58 -15.41 -17.25 8.27
N GLN A 59 -14.53 -18.20 8.52
CA GLN A 59 -14.77 -19.31 9.47
C GLN A 59 -14.93 -18.85 10.91
N LYS A 60 -14.17 -17.83 11.32
CA LYS A 60 -14.24 -17.30 12.68
C LYS A 60 -15.29 -16.21 12.84
N GLY A 61 -16.02 -15.86 11.78
CA GLY A 61 -16.96 -14.73 11.79
C GLY A 61 -16.26 -13.44 12.22
N ALA A 62 -15.01 -13.24 11.77
CA ALA A 62 -14.21 -12.10 12.20
C ALA A 62 -14.87 -10.80 11.72
N GLU A 63 -15.25 -9.94 12.68
CA GLU A 63 -15.77 -8.61 12.39
C GLU A 63 -14.66 -7.55 12.34
N ASN A 64 -13.47 -7.88 12.86
CA ASN A 64 -12.32 -6.99 12.87
C ASN A 64 -11.01 -7.75 12.69
N TYR A 65 -9.95 -7.03 12.33
CA TYR A 65 -8.64 -7.62 12.09
C TYR A 65 -7.99 -8.17 13.37
N VAL A 66 -8.33 -7.62 14.53
CA VAL A 66 -7.75 -8.02 15.81
C VAL A 66 -8.12 -9.47 16.15
N SER A 67 -9.36 -9.90 15.87
CA SER A 67 -9.77 -11.30 16.07
C SER A 67 -9.01 -12.26 15.15
N VAL A 68 -8.67 -11.82 13.94
CA VAL A 68 -7.84 -12.61 13.01
C VAL A 68 -6.41 -12.74 13.55
N LEU A 69 -5.81 -11.64 13.99
CA LEU A 69 -4.48 -11.65 14.61
C LEU A 69 -4.42 -12.50 15.88
N GLN A 70 -5.46 -12.44 16.72
CA GLN A 70 -5.55 -13.28 17.92
C GLN A 70 -5.61 -14.76 17.58
N THR A 71 -6.28 -15.11 16.48
CA THR A 71 -6.36 -16.50 16.01
C THR A 71 -5.02 -16.99 15.46
N LEU A 72 -4.30 -16.13 14.72
CA LEU A 72 -3.02 -16.48 14.10
C LEU A 72 -1.85 -16.49 15.09
N LEU A 73 -1.81 -15.56 16.03
CA LEU A 73 -0.63 -15.29 16.87
C LEU A 73 -0.88 -15.48 18.37
N GLY A 74 -2.13 -15.69 18.77
CA GLY A 74 -2.54 -15.65 20.18
C GLY A 74 -2.66 -14.22 20.73
N VAL A 75 -3.27 -14.12 21.91
CA VAL A 75 -3.68 -12.83 22.50
C VAL A 75 -2.51 -11.88 22.79
N ARG A 76 -1.36 -12.40 23.25
CA ARG A 76 -0.21 -11.57 23.62
C ARG A 76 0.43 -10.89 22.42
N LEU A 77 0.71 -11.67 21.36
CA LEU A 77 1.31 -11.13 20.14
C LEU A 77 0.31 -10.27 19.37
N ALA A 78 -0.97 -10.63 19.34
CA ALA A 78 -2.00 -9.77 18.74
C ALA A 78 -2.04 -8.36 19.36
N LYS A 79 -1.85 -8.24 20.68
CA LYS A 79 -1.74 -6.91 21.34
C LYS A 79 -0.48 -6.15 20.92
N PHE A 80 0.65 -6.84 20.74
CA PHE A 80 1.87 -6.22 20.21
C PHE A 80 1.64 -5.67 18.79
N TYR A 81 1.01 -6.46 17.91
CA TYR A 81 0.68 -6.01 16.56
C TYR A 81 -0.37 -4.88 16.54
N ASP A 82 -1.32 -4.86 17.49
CA ASP A 82 -2.26 -3.74 17.62
C ASP A 82 -1.54 -2.42 17.95
N LEU A 83 -0.51 -2.46 18.83
CA LEU A 83 0.35 -1.31 19.09
C LEU A 83 1.21 -0.95 17.87
N LEU A 84 1.75 -1.96 17.18
CA LEU A 84 2.55 -1.75 15.97
C LEU A 84 1.74 -1.06 14.87
N ILE A 85 0.44 -1.35 14.75
CA ILE A 85 -0.44 -0.66 13.80
C ILE A 85 -0.57 0.83 14.13
N ILE A 86 -0.66 1.21 15.41
CA ILE A 86 -0.68 2.63 15.80
C ILE A 86 0.62 3.31 15.35
N LEU A 87 1.77 2.67 15.59
CA LEU A 87 3.06 3.19 15.14
C LEU A 87 3.13 3.27 13.61
N TYR A 88 2.68 2.23 12.91
CA TYR A 88 2.62 2.17 11.45
C TYR A 88 1.77 3.31 10.88
N LEU A 89 0.53 3.50 11.37
CA LEU A 89 -0.34 4.58 10.90
C LEU A 89 0.29 5.96 11.15
N PHE A 90 0.94 6.13 12.30
CA PHE A 90 1.61 7.38 12.67
C PHE A 90 2.78 7.70 11.73
N THR A 91 3.74 6.79 11.60
CA THR A 91 4.93 7.01 10.76
C THR A 91 4.56 7.08 9.28
N THR A 92 3.64 6.23 8.79
CA THR A 92 3.19 6.30 7.39
C THR A 92 2.44 7.59 7.10
N THR A 93 1.74 8.20 8.07
CA THR A 93 1.23 9.57 7.92
C THR A 93 2.38 10.56 7.70
N GLY A 94 3.46 10.47 8.48
CA GLY A 94 4.66 11.30 8.27
C GLY A 94 5.30 11.11 6.90
N ILE A 95 5.36 9.86 6.42
CA ILE A 95 5.81 9.53 5.05
C ILE A 95 4.92 10.24 4.02
N MET A 96 3.59 10.16 4.16
CA MET A 96 2.68 10.80 3.22
C MET A 96 2.77 12.34 3.26
N ILE A 97 2.95 12.95 4.44
CA ILE A 97 3.20 14.39 4.54
C ILE A 97 4.49 14.75 3.78
N SER A 98 5.54 13.95 3.97
CA SER A 98 6.80 14.11 3.24
C SER A 98 6.63 13.94 1.72
N GLY A 99 5.80 12.98 1.29
CA GLY A 99 5.44 12.76 -0.11
C GLY A 99 4.67 13.95 -0.72
N GLY A 100 3.84 14.64 0.06
CA GLY A 100 3.21 15.90 -0.37
C GLY A 100 4.24 17.00 -0.64
N GLY A 101 5.29 17.09 0.19
CA GLY A 101 6.46 17.95 -0.04
C GLY A 101 7.17 17.62 -1.36
N ALA A 102 7.55 16.35 -1.54
CA ALA A 102 8.24 15.86 -2.73
C ALA A 102 7.44 16.05 -4.03
N THR A 103 6.11 15.95 -3.94
CA THR A 103 5.23 16.15 -5.11
C THR A 103 5.29 17.58 -5.64
N LEU A 104 5.30 18.58 -4.76
CA LEU A 104 5.41 19.99 -5.15
C LEU A 104 6.83 20.38 -5.56
N GLU A 105 7.83 19.76 -4.95
CA GLU A 105 9.24 19.94 -5.33
C GLU A 105 9.52 19.53 -6.78
N THR A 106 8.75 18.57 -7.32
CA THR A 106 8.82 18.18 -8.73
C THR A 106 8.47 19.33 -9.70
N PHE A 107 7.70 20.31 -9.24
CA PHE A 107 7.35 21.53 -9.99
C PHE A 107 8.26 22.72 -9.63
N GLU A 108 9.45 22.45 -9.08
CA GLU A 108 10.44 23.45 -8.66
C GLU A 108 9.98 24.35 -7.50
N PHE A 109 8.89 24.00 -6.81
CA PHE A 109 8.48 24.70 -5.59
C PHE A 109 9.30 24.22 -4.39
N PRO A 110 9.56 25.09 -3.40
CA PRO A 110 10.19 24.69 -2.14
C PRO A 110 9.47 23.53 -1.44
N TYR A 111 10.20 22.47 -1.07
CA TYR A 111 9.68 21.29 -0.37
C TYR A 111 8.79 21.62 0.85
N TRP A 112 9.20 22.60 1.66
CA TRP A 112 8.47 23.01 2.87
C TRP A 112 7.07 23.55 2.58
N LEU A 113 6.86 24.17 1.40
CA LEU A 113 5.53 24.63 0.99
C LEU A 113 4.61 23.44 0.77
N GLY A 114 5.11 22.36 0.16
CA GLY A 114 4.31 21.15 -0.03
C GLY A 114 3.96 20.45 1.26
N VAL A 115 4.90 20.37 2.21
CA VAL A 115 4.60 19.91 3.58
C VAL A 115 3.53 20.79 4.23
N PHE A 116 3.67 22.11 4.14
CA PHE A 116 2.71 23.06 4.71
C PHE A 116 1.30 22.89 4.14
N PHE A 117 1.15 22.88 2.80
CA PHE A 117 -0.15 22.71 2.16
C PHE A 117 -0.77 21.34 2.45
N MET A 118 0.05 20.29 2.49
CA MET A 118 -0.41 18.95 2.85
C MET A 118 -0.96 18.92 4.28
N CYS A 119 -0.23 19.48 5.25
CA CYS A 119 -0.72 19.61 6.63
C CYS A 119 -1.99 20.47 6.72
N LEU A 120 -2.04 21.60 6.01
CA LEU A 120 -3.20 22.49 5.98
C LEU A 120 -4.45 21.75 5.48
N PHE A 121 -4.35 21.07 4.33
CA PHE A 121 -5.47 20.32 3.77
C PHE A 121 -5.92 19.20 4.70
N LEU A 122 -4.98 18.48 5.33
CA LEU A 122 -5.32 17.45 6.30
C LEU A 122 -6.07 18.02 7.51
N VAL A 123 -5.64 19.14 8.08
CA VAL A 123 -6.35 19.77 9.21
C VAL A 123 -7.74 20.26 8.78
N VAL A 124 -7.83 20.93 7.61
CA VAL A 124 -9.10 21.45 7.06
C VAL A 124 -10.11 20.32 6.84
N LEU A 125 -9.66 19.16 6.37
CA LEU A 125 -10.52 18.00 6.19
C LEU A 125 -11.29 17.64 7.47
N PHE A 126 -10.62 17.71 8.62
CA PHE A 126 -11.19 17.36 9.92
C PHE A 126 -11.95 18.51 10.60
N ILE A 127 -12.09 19.67 9.92
CA ILE A 127 -13.06 20.70 10.28
C ILE A 127 -14.46 20.31 9.79
N TRP A 128 -14.55 19.60 8.65
CA TRP A 128 -15.79 19.08 8.08
C TRP A 128 -16.01 17.61 8.43
N ASP A 129 -17.26 17.13 8.36
CA ASP A 129 -17.56 15.71 8.60
C ASP A 129 -17.00 14.84 7.46
N ILE A 130 -16.37 13.72 7.83
CA ILE A 130 -15.40 13.00 6.99
C ILE A 130 -16.06 12.02 6.00
N ASP A 131 -17.37 12.12 5.79
CA ASP A 131 -18.14 11.17 4.96
C ASP A 131 -17.69 11.15 3.49
N GLY A 132 -17.19 12.28 2.98
CA GLY A 132 -16.70 12.41 1.61
C GLY A 132 -15.38 11.69 1.33
N LEU A 133 -14.53 11.49 2.34
CA LEU A 133 -13.15 11.00 2.13
C LEU A 133 -13.13 9.58 1.55
N THR A 134 -13.94 8.69 2.12
CA THR A 134 -14.01 7.29 1.68
C THR A 134 -14.56 7.19 0.26
N THR A 135 -15.54 8.03 -0.09
CA THR A 135 -16.11 8.12 -1.44
C THR A 135 -15.07 8.59 -2.45
N VAL A 136 -14.30 9.63 -2.13
CA VAL A 136 -13.23 10.16 -2.98
C VAL A 136 -12.16 9.08 -3.23
N ASN A 137 -11.71 8.40 -2.18
CA ASN A 137 -10.71 7.33 -2.29
C ASN A 137 -11.21 6.16 -3.17
N ASN A 138 -12.48 5.77 -3.01
CA ASN A 138 -13.08 4.67 -3.78
C ASN A 138 -13.15 4.95 -5.30
N ILE A 139 -13.17 6.22 -5.72
CA ILE A 139 -13.18 6.61 -7.14
C ILE A 139 -11.77 6.84 -7.65
N LEU A 140 -10.93 7.52 -6.87
CA LEU A 140 -9.60 7.93 -7.31
C LEU A 140 -8.60 6.79 -7.35
N THR A 141 -8.63 5.85 -6.41
CA THR A 141 -7.68 4.73 -6.41
C THR A 141 -7.79 3.88 -7.68
N PRO A 142 -9.00 3.46 -8.13
CA PRO A 142 -9.13 2.77 -9.42
C PRO A 142 -8.68 3.62 -10.62
N ALA A 143 -9.00 4.92 -10.63
CA ALA A 143 -8.59 5.84 -11.70
C ALA A 143 -7.06 5.96 -11.78
N LEU A 144 -6.38 6.09 -10.63
CA LEU A 144 -4.93 6.11 -10.53
C LEU A 144 -4.31 4.81 -11.06
N ILE A 145 -4.85 3.64 -10.67
CA ILE A 145 -4.34 2.34 -11.16
C ILE A 145 -4.45 2.26 -12.69
N VAL A 146 -5.61 2.58 -13.25
CA VAL A 146 -5.84 2.51 -14.70
C VAL A 146 -4.89 3.45 -15.44
N ALA A 147 -4.76 4.68 -14.95
CA ALA A 147 -3.92 5.68 -15.60
C ALA A 147 -2.43 5.36 -15.47
N LEU A 148 -2.00 4.83 -14.32
CA LEU A 148 -0.65 4.32 -14.09
C LEU A 148 -0.33 3.18 -15.07
N ILE A 149 -1.19 2.15 -15.16
CA ILE A 149 -1.00 1.04 -16.09
C ILE A 149 -0.90 1.54 -17.53
N ALA A 150 -1.79 2.46 -17.94
CA ALA A 150 -1.76 3.03 -19.28
C ALA A 150 -0.43 3.73 -19.59
N ILE A 151 0.07 4.55 -18.66
CA ILE A 151 1.35 5.26 -18.84
C ILE A 151 2.53 4.29 -18.89
N LEU A 152 2.55 3.27 -18.03
CA LEU A 152 3.64 2.29 -18.04
C LEU A 152 3.65 1.46 -19.33
N ILE A 153 2.47 1.09 -19.86
CA ILE A 153 2.37 0.42 -21.17
C ILE A 153 2.86 1.34 -22.29
N LEU A 154 2.40 2.59 -22.32
CA LEU A 154 2.83 3.56 -23.34
C LEU A 154 4.34 3.79 -23.27
N PHE A 155 4.90 3.91 -22.06
CA PHE A 155 6.32 4.10 -21.84
C PHE A 155 7.12 2.91 -22.38
N GLN A 156 6.71 1.68 -22.07
CA GLN A 156 7.39 0.48 -22.59
C GLN A 156 7.28 0.32 -24.11
N ILE A 157 6.25 0.88 -24.76
CA ILE A 157 6.13 0.88 -26.21
C ILE A 157 7.04 1.95 -26.84
N SER A 158 7.18 3.11 -26.19
CA SER A 158 8.01 4.22 -26.69
C SER A 158 9.49 4.07 -26.40
N SER A 159 9.83 3.39 -25.31
CA SER A 159 11.20 3.14 -24.88
C SER A 159 11.74 1.93 -25.63
N ASP A 160 12.92 2.04 -26.25
CA ASP A 160 13.62 0.92 -26.92
C ASP A 160 13.97 -0.25 -25.97
N GLY A 161 13.68 -0.11 -24.67
CA GLY A 161 13.96 -1.11 -23.63
C GLY A 161 13.23 -2.43 -23.79
N GLY A 162 12.06 -2.47 -24.44
CA GLY A 162 11.29 -3.71 -24.64
C GLY A 162 10.93 -4.45 -23.34
N PHE A 163 10.29 -5.61 -23.47
CA PHE A 163 10.06 -6.52 -22.33
C PHE A 163 11.20 -7.53 -22.24
N VAL A 164 12.28 -7.17 -21.55
CA VAL A 164 13.39 -8.10 -21.33
C VAL A 164 13.09 -8.96 -20.11
N LEU A 165 12.86 -10.26 -20.32
CA LEU A 165 12.91 -11.25 -19.24
C LEU A 165 14.37 -11.66 -19.05
N GLU A 166 15.12 -10.90 -18.26
CA GLU A 166 16.44 -11.35 -17.80
C GLU A 166 16.28 -12.35 -16.66
N TRP A 167 16.51 -13.63 -16.95
CA TRP A 167 16.50 -14.72 -15.96
C TRP A 167 17.88 -15.05 -15.38
N GLY A 168 18.94 -14.40 -15.87
CA GLY A 168 20.33 -14.79 -15.57
C GLY A 168 20.71 -14.68 -14.10
N ALA A 169 20.36 -13.54 -13.47
CA ALA A 169 20.61 -13.30 -12.07
C ALA A 169 19.30 -12.88 -11.36
N GLN A 170 19.00 -13.55 -10.26
CA GLN A 170 17.73 -13.42 -9.51
C GLN A 170 18.02 -13.36 -8.01
N SER A 171 19.13 -12.71 -7.62
CA SER A 171 19.58 -12.69 -6.23
C SER A 171 18.61 -11.96 -5.30
N ASN A 172 17.77 -11.07 -5.84
CA ASN A 172 16.85 -10.26 -5.06
C ASN A 172 15.53 -10.96 -4.67
N TRP A 173 15.38 -12.27 -4.88
CA TRP A 173 14.17 -13.01 -4.47
C TRP A 173 13.73 -12.82 -2.99
N PRO A 174 14.62 -12.61 -1.99
CA PRO A 174 14.20 -12.44 -0.59
C PRO A 174 13.38 -11.16 -0.36
N SER A 175 13.52 -10.15 -1.23
CA SER A 175 12.74 -8.91 -1.13
C SER A 175 11.23 -9.15 -1.21
N ALA A 176 10.79 -10.22 -1.87
CA ALA A 176 9.40 -10.65 -1.91
C ALA A 176 8.82 -10.87 -0.51
N LEU A 177 9.63 -11.43 0.41
CA LEU A 177 9.23 -11.66 1.79
C LEU A 177 9.06 -10.34 2.54
N MET A 178 9.98 -9.40 2.33
CA MET A 178 9.94 -8.08 2.95
C MET A 178 8.74 -7.27 2.44
N PHE A 179 8.53 -7.26 1.12
CA PHE A 179 7.43 -6.52 0.50
C PHE A 179 6.06 -7.14 0.85
N MET A 180 5.97 -8.48 0.90
CA MET A 180 4.79 -9.15 1.43
C MET A 180 4.58 -8.82 2.90
N GLY A 181 5.64 -8.83 3.72
CA GLY A 181 5.60 -8.46 5.13
C GLY A 181 5.05 -7.05 5.35
N LEU A 182 5.54 -6.07 4.59
CA LEU A 182 5.05 -4.69 4.60
C LEU A 182 3.53 -4.62 4.39
N ASN A 183 3.04 -5.39 3.41
CA ASN A 183 1.64 -5.37 2.98
C ASN A 183 0.72 -6.29 3.81
N LEU A 184 1.28 -7.08 4.73
CA LEU A 184 0.52 -8.15 5.39
C LEU A 184 -0.51 -7.62 6.41
N LEU A 185 -0.19 -6.59 7.19
CA LEU A 185 -1.16 -6.03 8.14
C LEU A 185 -2.30 -5.29 7.44
N PRO A 186 -2.06 -4.41 6.45
CA PRO A 186 -3.13 -3.80 5.68
C PRO A 186 -4.05 -4.84 5.04
N ILE A 187 -3.50 -5.90 4.42
CA ILE A 187 -4.35 -6.91 3.77
C ILE A 187 -5.17 -7.72 4.77
N VAL A 188 -4.63 -8.03 5.97
CA VAL A 188 -5.41 -8.67 7.04
C VAL A 188 -6.62 -7.82 7.44
N ALA A 189 -6.44 -6.51 7.55
CA ALA A 189 -7.54 -5.61 7.89
C ALA A 189 -8.63 -5.55 6.82
N VAL A 190 -8.22 -5.45 5.55
CA VAL A 190 -9.14 -5.40 4.41
C VAL A 190 -9.92 -6.72 4.28
N LEU A 191 -9.22 -7.86 4.37
CA LEU A 191 -9.85 -9.18 4.25
C LEU A 191 -10.83 -9.47 5.39
N ALA A 192 -10.48 -9.11 6.63
CA ALA A 192 -11.39 -9.24 7.77
C ALA A 192 -12.67 -8.42 7.55
N ALA A 193 -12.55 -7.19 7.03
CA ALA A 193 -13.71 -6.32 6.82
C ALA A 193 -14.65 -6.79 5.70
N ILE A 194 -14.15 -7.49 4.68
CA ILE A 194 -14.98 -8.02 3.59
C ILE A 194 -15.48 -9.44 3.84
N ALA A 195 -14.86 -10.20 4.76
CA ALA A 195 -15.18 -11.60 5.00
C ALA A 195 -16.68 -11.89 5.21
N PRO A 196 -17.45 -11.11 6.01
CA PRO A 196 -18.89 -11.34 6.18
C PRO A 196 -19.73 -11.17 4.90
N LYS A 197 -19.17 -10.54 3.86
CA LYS A 197 -19.85 -10.23 2.59
C LYS A 197 -19.51 -11.23 1.48
N VAL A 198 -18.54 -12.11 1.69
CA VAL A 198 -18.13 -13.14 0.72
C VAL A 198 -19.00 -14.38 0.90
N GLN A 199 -19.63 -14.85 -0.18
CA GLN A 199 -20.65 -15.91 -0.09
C GLN A 199 -20.24 -17.26 -0.68
N THR A 200 -19.27 -17.28 -1.60
CA THR A 200 -18.90 -18.52 -2.30
C THR A 200 -17.40 -18.70 -2.41
N GLU A 201 -16.95 -19.95 -2.49
CA GLU A 201 -15.54 -20.30 -2.74
C GLU A 201 -14.99 -19.69 -4.03
N GLY A 202 -15.81 -19.60 -5.10
CA GLY A 202 -15.39 -18.97 -6.34
C GLY A 202 -15.11 -17.46 -6.20
N GLU A 203 -15.82 -16.75 -5.30
CA GLU A 203 -15.50 -15.35 -4.98
C GLU A 203 -14.13 -15.24 -4.32
N ILE A 204 -13.78 -16.16 -3.42
CA ILE A 204 -12.47 -16.22 -2.74
C ILE A 204 -11.36 -16.40 -3.76
N TRP A 205 -11.46 -17.40 -4.63
CA TRP A 205 -10.43 -17.70 -5.63
C TRP A 205 -10.19 -16.53 -6.59
N ILE A 206 -11.25 -15.93 -7.13
CA ILE A 206 -11.13 -14.78 -8.03
C ILE A 206 -10.52 -13.59 -7.28
N ALA A 207 -10.96 -13.33 -6.05
CA ALA A 207 -10.44 -12.24 -5.25
C ALA A 207 -8.95 -12.39 -4.98
N THR A 208 -8.48 -13.54 -4.49
CA THR A 208 -7.12 -13.68 -3.99
C THR A 208 -6.12 -13.99 -5.09
N VAL A 209 -6.40 -14.98 -5.95
CA VAL A 209 -5.49 -15.33 -7.06
C VAL A 209 -5.51 -14.25 -8.14
N GLY A 210 -6.69 -13.73 -8.48
CA GLY A 210 -6.81 -12.64 -9.45
C GLY A 210 -6.02 -11.40 -9.01
N SER A 211 -6.12 -11.02 -7.73
CA SER A 211 -5.37 -9.86 -7.22
C SER A 211 -3.87 -10.11 -7.21
N GLY A 212 -3.43 -11.32 -6.84
CA GLY A 212 -2.01 -11.68 -6.91
C GLY A 212 -1.46 -11.59 -8.34
N LEU A 213 -2.20 -12.09 -9.34
CA LEU A 213 -1.81 -12.00 -10.74
C LEU A 213 -1.76 -10.54 -11.24
N VAL A 214 -2.79 -9.74 -10.92
CA VAL A 214 -2.82 -8.32 -11.31
C VAL A 214 -1.68 -7.55 -10.66
N LEU A 215 -1.48 -7.69 -9.34
CA LEU A 215 -0.39 -7.02 -8.63
C LEU A 215 0.98 -7.47 -9.13
N GLY A 216 1.17 -8.76 -9.40
CA GLY A 216 2.41 -9.27 -9.99
C GLY A 216 2.68 -8.67 -11.37
N GLY A 217 1.67 -8.64 -12.25
CA GLY A 217 1.78 -8.07 -13.59
C GLY A 217 2.08 -6.56 -13.58
N VAL A 218 1.36 -5.80 -12.75
CA VAL A 218 1.60 -4.36 -12.59
C VAL A 218 2.98 -4.11 -11.99
N SER A 219 3.40 -4.88 -10.97
CA SER A 219 4.72 -4.73 -10.35
C SER A 219 5.84 -5.02 -11.34
N TYR A 220 5.67 -6.06 -12.17
CA TYR A 220 6.62 -6.39 -13.24
C TYR A 220 6.72 -5.27 -14.26
N LEU A 221 5.58 -4.82 -14.80
CA LEU A 221 5.55 -3.73 -15.78
C LEU A 221 6.19 -2.45 -15.22
N TYR A 222 5.87 -2.11 -13.97
CA TYR A 222 6.40 -0.92 -13.33
C TYR A 222 7.91 -1.05 -13.08
N ASN A 223 8.36 -2.20 -12.55
CA ASN A 223 9.77 -2.41 -12.30
C ASN A 223 10.62 -2.36 -13.58
N GLN A 224 10.13 -2.95 -14.68
CA GLN A 224 10.80 -2.84 -15.98
C GLN A 224 10.89 -1.39 -16.46
N SER A 225 9.81 -0.63 -16.32
CA SER A 225 9.81 0.80 -16.68
C SER A 225 10.80 1.61 -15.84
N LEU A 226 10.94 1.28 -14.56
CA LEU A 226 11.90 1.93 -13.66
C LEU A 226 13.34 1.56 -13.99
N LEU A 227 13.62 0.31 -14.38
CA LEU A 227 14.96 -0.12 -14.79
C LEU A 227 15.48 0.65 -16.02
N VAL A 228 14.59 1.02 -16.95
CA VAL A 228 14.96 1.84 -18.13
C VAL A 228 15.47 3.24 -17.72
N VAL A 229 15.01 3.78 -16.59
CA VAL A 229 15.39 5.10 -16.07
C VAL A 229 16.21 5.01 -14.78
N ALA A 230 16.85 3.87 -14.52
CA ALA A 230 17.50 3.56 -13.25
C ALA A 230 18.55 4.61 -12.84
N ASP A 231 19.31 5.12 -13.81
CA ASP A 231 20.36 6.14 -13.59
C ASP A 231 19.78 7.46 -13.05
N ASP A 232 18.55 7.79 -13.45
CA ASP A 232 17.89 9.03 -13.04
C ASP A 232 17.10 8.88 -11.74
N ILE A 233 16.70 7.66 -11.33
CA ILE A 233 15.83 7.45 -10.16
C ILE A 233 16.40 8.05 -8.88
N LEU A 234 17.73 8.05 -8.71
CA LEU A 234 18.38 8.61 -7.53
C LEU A 234 18.20 10.14 -7.40
N LEU A 235 17.83 10.82 -8.49
CA LEU A 235 17.56 12.25 -8.53
C LEU A 235 16.13 12.60 -8.13
N TYR A 236 15.23 11.61 -8.02
CA TYR A 236 13.82 11.82 -7.72
C TYR A 236 13.42 11.19 -6.39
N GLU A 237 12.75 11.98 -5.55
CA GLU A 237 12.05 11.47 -4.37
C GLU A 237 10.93 10.49 -4.76
N ILE A 238 10.23 10.78 -5.87
CA ILE A 238 9.13 10.00 -6.43
C ILE A 238 9.56 9.46 -7.81
N PRO A 239 9.95 8.18 -7.92
CA PRO A 239 10.45 7.59 -9.17
C PRO A 239 9.48 7.65 -10.35
N LEU A 240 8.16 7.74 -10.13
CA LEU A 240 7.21 7.94 -11.23
C LEU A 240 7.55 9.16 -12.08
N PHE A 241 8.10 10.23 -11.50
CA PHE A 241 8.39 11.46 -12.23
C PHE A 241 9.57 11.34 -13.18
N SER A 242 10.52 10.41 -12.97
CA SER A 242 11.57 10.17 -13.96
C SER A 242 10.98 9.57 -15.24
N ILE A 243 10.00 8.66 -15.14
CA ILE A 243 9.25 8.12 -16.28
C ILE A 243 8.45 9.23 -16.98
N LEU A 244 7.76 10.07 -16.20
CA LEU A 244 6.89 11.13 -16.71
C LEU A 244 7.66 12.30 -17.35
N SER A 245 8.96 12.45 -17.10
CA SER A 245 9.79 13.54 -17.64
C SER A 245 9.79 13.61 -19.17
N THR A 246 9.50 12.48 -19.84
CA THR A 246 9.42 12.36 -21.31
C THR A 246 8.03 12.68 -21.87
N TYR A 247 7.02 12.88 -21.02
CA TYR A 247 5.63 13.09 -21.42
C TYR A 247 5.23 14.57 -21.49
N PRO A 248 4.20 14.91 -22.29
CA PRO A 248 3.62 16.25 -22.31
C PRO A 248 3.15 16.71 -20.92
N SER A 249 3.35 17.99 -20.60
CA SER A 249 3.06 18.56 -19.28
C SER A 249 1.64 18.34 -18.77
N ILE A 250 0.65 18.20 -19.68
CA ILE A 250 -0.75 17.91 -19.31
C ILE A 250 -0.90 16.53 -18.66
N LEU A 251 -0.16 15.52 -19.14
CA LEU A 251 -0.18 14.17 -18.57
C LEU A 251 0.58 14.13 -17.24
N VAL A 252 1.70 14.85 -17.16
CA VAL A 252 2.46 15.02 -15.91
C VAL A 252 1.59 15.64 -14.84
N LEU A 253 0.86 16.73 -15.17
CA LEU A 253 -0.07 17.39 -14.26
C LEU A 253 -1.22 16.46 -13.84
N ALA A 254 -1.81 15.72 -14.78
CA ALA A 254 -2.88 14.77 -14.48
C ALA A 254 -2.42 13.66 -13.51
N MET A 255 -1.25 13.07 -13.74
CA MET A 255 -0.68 12.08 -12.83
C MET A 255 -0.30 12.66 -11.49
N THR A 256 0.26 13.86 -11.46
CA THR A 256 0.57 14.57 -10.22
C THR A 256 -0.69 14.74 -9.38
N LEU A 257 -1.80 15.18 -9.97
CA LEU A 257 -3.06 15.35 -9.23
C LEU A 257 -3.60 14.03 -8.70
N LEU A 258 -3.55 12.95 -9.49
CA LEU A 258 -3.96 11.62 -9.03
C LEU A 258 -3.07 11.10 -7.90
N LEU A 259 -1.75 11.22 -8.03
CA LEU A 259 -0.79 10.79 -7.03
C LEU A 259 -0.89 11.63 -5.75
N PHE A 260 -0.92 12.96 -5.86
CA PHE A 260 -1.10 13.87 -4.74
C PHE A 260 -2.38 13.55 -3.97
N THR A 261 -3.48 13.30 -4.70
CA THR A 261 -4.74 12.95 -4.03
C THR A 261 -4.66 11.59 -3.34
N ALA A 262 -3.98 10.60 -3.92
CA ALA A 262 -3.75 9.32 -3.25
C ALA A 262 -2.86 9.44 -2.00
N ILE A 263 -1.81 10.27 -2.05
CA ILE A 263 -0.97 10.58 -0.89
C ILE A 263 -1.83 11.26 0.20
N TYR A 264 -2.65 12.23 -0.19
CA TYR A 264 -3.58 12.95 0.68
C TYR A 264 -4.62 12.04 1.34
N THR A 265 -5.34 11.22 0.56
CA THR A 265 -6.36 10.32 1.12
C THR A 265 -5.74 9.26 2.00
N THR A 266 -4.54 8.75 1.67
CA THR A 266 -3.81 7.80 2.52
C THR A 266 -3.46 8.43 3.87
N ALA A 267 -2.90 9.64 3.89
CA ALA A 267 -2.61 10.36 5.13
C ALA A 267 -3.88 10.61 5.96
N ALA A 268 -4.96 11.03 5.32
CA ALA A 268 -6.23 11.29 5.98
C ALA A 268 -6.85 10.02 6.60
N ILE A 269 -6.81 8.88 5.90
CA ILE A 269 -7.27 7.58 6.41
C ILE A 269 -6.41 7.13 7.61
N ASN A 270 -5.10 7.37 7.57
CA ASN A 270 -4.22 7.04 8.69
C ASN A 270 -4.52 7.91 9.92
N ILE A 271 -4.73 9.21 9.74
CA ILE A 271 -5.14 10.12 10.82
C ILE A 271 -6.50 9.70 11.38
N LEU A 272 -7.47 9.36 10.54
CA LEU A 272 -8.76 8.81 10.99
C LEU A 272 -8.57 7.55 11.84
N GLY A 273 -7.72 6.62 11.38
CA GLY A 273 -7.37 5.40 12.11
C GLY A 273 -6.80 5.71 13.49
N LEU A 274 -5.84 6.63 13.58
CA LEU A 274 -5.24 7.09 14.84
C LEU A 274 -6.26 7.79 15.74
N MET A 275 -7.10 8.68 15.19
CA MET A 275 -8.16 9.36 15.92
C MET A 275 -9.15 8.36 16.51
N SER A 276 -9.56 7.32 15.77
CA SER A 276 -10.47 6.29 16.27
C SER A 276 -9.92 5.56 17.49
N ARG A 277 -8.59 5.42 17.58
CA ARG A 277 -7.89 4.82 18.72
C ARG A 277 -7.75 5.78 19.89
N PHE A 278 -7.38 7.03 19.60
CA PHE A 278 -7.13 8.02 20.64
C PHE A 278 -8.38 8.72 21.17
N ARG A 279 -9.52 8.71 20.47
CA ARG A 279 -10.79 9.30 20.95
C ARG A 279 -11.28 8.73 22.28
N ARG A 280 -10.82 7.54 22.67
CA ARG A 280 -11.09 6.96 24.00
C ARG A 280 -10.34 7.67 25.14
N ILE A 281 -9.26 8.36 24.81
CA ILE A 281 -8.31 8.98 25.75
C ILE A 281 -8.31 10.51 25.60
N LEU A 282 -8.29 11.00 24.35
CA LEU A 282 -8.27 12.40 23.98
C LEU A 282 -9.67 12.84 23.51
N LYS A 283 -10.21 13.89 24.13
CA LYS A 283 -11.49 14.50 23.75
C LYS A 283 -11.23 15.84 23.07
N GLY A 284 -11.95 16.14 22.00
CA GLY A 284 -11.83 17.41 21.28
C GLY A 284 -12.46 17.34 19.89
N PRO A 285 -12.57 18.48 19.19
CA PRO A 285 -13.02 18.50 17.80
C PRO A 285 -11.98 17.82 16.90
N GLY A 286 -12.42 17.30 15.75
CA GLY A 286 -11.60 16.48 14.86
C GLY A 286 -10.29 17.16 14.45
N TRP A 287 -10.37 18.43 14.06
CA TRP A 287 -9.21 19.23 13.63
C TRP A 287 -8.14 19.41 14.73
N VAL A 288 -8.52 19.49 16.01
CA VAL A 288 -7.55 19.56 17.13
C VAL A 288 -6.80 18.24 17.26
N LEU A 289 -7.51 17.11 17.17
CA LEU A 289 -6.88 15.79 17.22
C LEU A 289 -5.95 15.57 16.02
N ALA A 290 -6.37 16.00 14.83
CA ALA A 290 -5.53 15.96 13.63
C ALA A 290 -4.25 16.79 13.83
N LEU A 291 -4.35 18.01 14.37
CA LEU A 291 -3.19 18.85 14.66
C LEU A 291 -2.25 18.20 15.68
N MET A 292 -2.79 17.61 16.75
CA MET A 292 -1.99 16.88 17.75
C MET A 292 -1.25 15.67 17.17
N ILE A 293 -1.81 15.02 16.14
CA ILE A 293 -1.17 13.91 15.44
C ILE A 293 -0.11 14.42 14.44
N ILE A 294 -0.40 15.51 13.73
CA ILE A 294 0.47 16.05 12.68
C ILE A 294 1.71 16.75 13.25
N LEU A 295 1.56 17.56 14.31
CA LEU A 295 2.67 18.37 14.83
C LEU A 295 3.94 17.57 15.19
N PRO A 296 3.85 16.41 15.87
CA PRO A 296 5.03 15.61 16.18
C PRO A 296 5.62 14.88 14.96
N LEU A 297 4.92 14.85 13.81
CA LEU A 297 5.42 14.27 12.56
C LEU A 297 6.25 15.27 11.73
N LEU A 298 6.15 16.57 11.98
CA LEU A 298 6.90 17.58 11.20
C LEU A 298 8.43 17.38 11.24
N PRO A 299 9.08 17.02 12.36
CA PRO A 299 10.51 16.73 12.36
C PRO A 299 10.87 15.55 11.43
N MET A 300 9.96 14.61 11.24
CA MET A 300 10.17 13.44 10.39
C MET A 300 10.21 13.81 8.91
N THR A 301 9.52 14.86 8.47
CA THR A 301 9.50 15.25 7.04
C THR A 301 10.87 15.75 6.56
N VAL A 302 11.74 16.21 7.46
CA VAL A 302 13.10 16.69 7.13
C VAL A 302 13.95 15.60 6.47
N PHE A 303 13.65 14.32 6.70
CA PHE A 303 14.41 13.21 6.10
C PHE A 303 14.10 12.95 4.62
N GLY A 304 13.03 13.53 4.06
CA GLY A 304 12.60 13.25 2.68
C GLY A 304 11.76 11.98 2.55
N PHE A 305 10.96 11.87 1.48
CA PHE A 305 9.99 10.80 1.28
C PHE A 305 10.69 9.47 0.99
N SER A 306 11.65 9.53 0.06
CA SER A 306 12.50 8.44 -0.41
C SER A 306 13.28 7.76 0.72
N THR A 307 13.88 8.56 1.61
CA THR A 307 14.64 8.09 2.79
C THR A 307 13.73 7.41 3.80
N LEU A 308 12.60 8.03 4.14
CA LEU A 308 11.67 7.47 5.11
C LEU A 308 11.09 6.14 4.62
N VAL A 309 10.74 6.04 3.33
CA VAL A 309 10.32 4.77 2.72
C VAL A 309 11.46 3.75 2.79
N GLY A 310 12.67 4.13 2.40
CA GLY A 310 13.84 3.23 2.37
C GLY A 310 14.25 2.69 3.73
N PHE A 311 13.92 3.39 4.82
CA PHE A 311 14.19 2.91 6.18
C PHE A 311 12.99 2.19 6.81
N LEU A 312 11.81 2.84 6.83
CA LEU A 312 10.67 2.35 7.58
C LEU A 312 9.99 1.15 6.92
N TYR A 313 9.95 1.09 5.59
CA TYR A 313 9.23 0.01 4.92
C TYR A 313 9.95 -1.34 5.04
N PRO A 314 11.28 -1.45 4.84
CA PRO A 314 12.00 -2.68 5.14
C PRO A 314 11.87 -3.09 6.60
N LEU A 315 11.89 -2.14 7.54
CA LEU A 315 11.67 -2.41 8.96
C LEU A 315 10.30 -3.07 9.21
N TYR A 316 9.22 -2.50 8.63
CA TYR A 316 7.90 -3.12 8.72
C TYR A 316 7.82 -4.47 8.01
N GLY A 317 8.54 -4.66 6.90
CA GLY A 317 8.71 -5.95 6.24
C GLY A 317 9.24 -7.00 7.21
N VAL A 318 10.38 -6.72 7.85
CA VAL A 318 11.03 -7.62 8.82
C VAL A 318 10.11 -7.96 9.98
N VAL A 319 9.50 -6.95 10.62
CA VAL A 319 8.68 -7.20 11.82
C VAL A 319 7.48 -8.09 11.49
N ASN A 320 6.95 -7.99 10.27
CA ASN A 320 5.81 -8.79 9.82
C ASN A 320 6.20 -10.16 9.25
N LEU A 321 7.49 -10.51 9.11
CA LEU A 321 7.89 -11.85 8.67
C LEU A 321 7.38 -12.95 9.60
N TYR A 322 7.30 -12.67 10.91
CA TYR A 322 6.71 -13.60 11.86
C TYR A 322 5.22 -13.86 11.58
N LEU A 323 4.44 -12.79 11.34
CA LEU A 323 3.04 -12.91 10.96
C LEU A 323 2.88 -13.63 9.61
N LEU A 324 3.78 -13.38 8.65
CA LEU A 324 3.80 -14.07 7.36
C LEU A 324 3.98 -15.57 7.56
N GLY A 325 4.97 -15.98 8.36
CA GLY A 325 5.18 -17.38 8.72
C GLY A 325 3.96 -18.00 9.39
N ALA A 326 3.35 -17.30 10.34
CA ALA A 326 2.14 -17.78 11.02
C ALA A 326 0.97 -17.99 10.04
N VAL A 327 0.76 -17.08 9.10
CA VAL A 327 -0.28 -17.20 8.05
C VAL A 327 0.01 -18.39 7.14
N LEU A 328 1.24 -18.53 6.63
CA LEU A 328 1.60 -19.59 5.69
C LEU A 328 1.55 -21.00 6.35
N LEU A 329 1.89 -21.10 7.63
CA LEU A 329 1.89 -22.38 8.35
C LEU A 329 0.51 -22.78 8.88
N TYR A 330 -0.41 -21.82 9.06
CA TYR A 330 -1.73 -22.05 9.64
C TYR A 330 -2.50 -23.22 8.98
N PRO A 331 -2.53 -23.36 7.63
CA PRO A 331 -3.25 -24.46 7.00
C PRO A 331 -2.70 -25.85 7.31
N PHE A 332 -1.39 -25.96 7.49
CA PHE A 332 -0.72 -27.22 7.77
C PHE A 332 -0.88 -27.65 9.22
N LEU A 333 -0.92 -26.69 10.14
CA LEU A 333 -1.08 -26.94 11.56
C LEU A 333 -2.54 -27.20 11.96
N ASN A 334 -3.50 -26.66 11.22
CA ASN A 334 -4.93 -26.69 11.55
C ASN A 334 -5.80 -27.32 10.46
N GLN A 335 -5.32 -28.37 9.78
CA GLN A 335 -5.94 -29.00 8.59
C GLN A 335 -7.44 -29.37 8.75
N GLN A 336 -7.92 -29.62 9.96
CA GLN A 336 -9.34 -29.93 10.20
C GLN A 336 -10.27 -28.72 10.17
N GLN A 337 -9.75 -27.49 10.29
CA GLN A 337 -10.56 -26.28 10.46
C GLN A 337 -10.85 -25.52 9.16
N LEU A 338 -10.05 -25.70 8.10
CA LEU A 338 -10.14 -24.88 6.88
C LEU A 338 -11.11 -25.37 5.78
N LYS A 339 -11.74 -26.55 5.95
CA LYS A 339 -12.76 -27.01 5.00
C LYS A 339 -14.03 -26.20 5.21
N LEU A 340 -14.32 -25.28 4.29
CA LEU A 340 -15.61 -24.59 4.23
C LEU A 340 -16.70 -25.66 4.04
N LYS A 341 -17.68 -25.69 4.96
CA LYS A 341 -18.82 -26.59 4.92
C LYS A 341 -19.79 -26.20 3.82
#